data_AF-A0A4Q3FWK1-F1
#
_entry.id   AF-A0A4Q3FWK1-F1
#
_cell.length_a   1.000
_cell.length_b   1.000
_cell.length_c   1.000
_cell.angle_alpha   90.00
_cell.angle_beta   90.00
_cell.angle_gamma   90.00
#
_symmetry.space_group_name_H-M   'P 1'
#
loop_
_entity.id
_entity.type
_entity.pdbx_description
1 polymer ?
#
loop_
_entity_poly.entity_id
_entity_poly.type
_entity_poly.pdbx_seq_one_letter_code
_entity_poly.pdbx_strand_id
1 'polypeptide(L)'
;TTDSSALAAERSKFANPDDHIILPEIISKEPLGPVVRAGDTQWFNLARWTYFALLEAEELGVTSANVDEMLGSDNPAIKRLLGVEGDFGTPLGVTKDWAYQIIKTVGNYAETYDRNVGPSTPIGLERGLNALWKDGGIQYAPPIR
;
A
#
# COMPACT_ATOMS: atom_id res chain seq x y z
N THR A 1 23.23 0.21 -0.31
CA THR A 1 22.70 1.57 -0.12
C THR A 1 21.36 1.43 0.58
N THR A 2 20.99 2.38 1.41
CA THR A 2 19.78 2.33 2.25
C THR A 2 19.03 3.63 2.04
N ASP A 3 17.72 3.57 1.93
CA ASP A 3 16.90 4.75 1.67
C ASP A 3 16.77 5.67 2.90
N SER A 4 16.17 6.84 2.69
CA SER A 4 15.94 7.82 3.76
C SER A 4 14.94 7.33 4.81
N SER A 5 14.04 6.40 4.47
CA SER A 5 13.05 5.84 5.40
C SER A 5 13.71 4.95 6.46
N ALA A 6 14.66 4.11 6.05
CA ALA A 6 15.42 3.27 6.95
C ALA A 6 16.41 4.09 7.80
N LEU A 7 16.95 5.20 7.26
CA LEU A 7 17.72 6.15 8.06
C LEU A 7 16.85 6.84 9.12
N ALA A 8 15.62 7.24 8.78
CA ALA A 8 14.65 7.78 9.73
C ALA A 8 14.25 6.74 10.79
N ALA A 9 14.10 5.48 10.39
CA ALA A 9 13.85 4.37 11.30
C ALA A 9 15.02 4.09 12.24
N GLU A 10 16.28 4.29 11.81
CA GLU A 10 17.40 4.20 12.76
C GLU A 10 17.49 5.41 13.68
N ARG A 11 17.28 6.62 13.17
CA ARG A 11 17.24 7.84 14.00
C ARG A 11 16.26 7.70 15.15
N SER A 12 15.07 7.13 14.91
CA SER A 12 14.03 6.98 15.94
C SER A 12 14.41 6.03 17.08
N LYS A 13 15.50 5.24 16.94
CA LYS A 13 16.01 4.34 17.99
C LYS A 13 17.07 4.95 18.89
N PHE A 14 17.56 6.16 18.59
CA PHE A 14 18.53 6.86 19.44
C PHE A 14 17.85 7.37 20.71
N ALA A 15 18.63 7.57 21.79
CA ALA A 15 18.12 8.10 23.04
C ALA A 15 17.49 9.49 22.89
N ASN A 16 18.10 10.34 22.06
CA ASN A 16 17.62 11.67 21.71
C ASN A 16 17.53 11.81 20.16
N PRO A 17 16.45 11.36 19.51
CA PRO A 17 16.33 11.41 18.05
C PRO A 17 16.47 12.82 17.46
N ASP A 18 16.07 13.85 18.21
CA ASP A 18 16.10 15.26 17.79
C ASP A 18 17.52 15.84 17.67
N ASP A 19 18.51 15.19 18.30
CA ASP A 19 19.93 15.57 18.17
C ASP A 19 20.52 15.16 16.80
N HIS A 20 19.76 14.43 15.98
CA HIS A 20 20.22 13.84 14.72
C HIS A 20 19.42 14.37 13.52
N ILE A 21 20.13 14.93 12.54
CA ILE A 21 19.54 15.51 11.33
C ILE A 21 19.79 14.56 10.14
N ILE A 22 18.72 14.29 9.38
CA ILE A 22 18.81 13.69 8.06
C ILE A 22 18.99 14.82 7.05
N LEU A 23 20.10 14.81 6.32
CA LEU A 23 20.37 15.80 5.28
C LEU A 23 19.38 15.65 4.11
N PRO A 24 19.00 16.75 3.43
CA PRO A 24 17.97 16.74 2.39
C PRO A 24 18.43 16.08 1.08
N GLU A 25 19.73 15.92 0.86
CA GLU A 25 20.27 15.38 -0.39
C GLU A 25 19.94 13.90 -0.59
N ILE A 26 19.25 13.60 -1.69
CA ILE A 26 19.00 12.22 -2.15
C ILE A 26 20.00 11.86 -3.23
N ILE A 27 20.91 10.93 -2.92
CA ILE A 27 22.03 10.53 -3.81
C ILE A 27 21.79 9.24 -4.59
N SER A 28 20.65 8.57 -4.37
CA SER A 28 20.33 7.28 -5.01
C SER A 28 18.82 7.09 -5.18
N LYS A 29 18.43 6.15 -6.04
CA LYS A 29 17.03 5.74 -6.24
C LYS A 29 16.85 4.34 -5.64
N GLU A 30 16.03 4.23 -4.60
CA GLU A 30 15.85 2.99 -3.83
C GLU A 30 14.36 2.58 -3.80
N PRO A 31 13.79 2.09 -4.92
CA PRO A 31 12.39 1.69 -4.96
C PRO A 31 12.18 0.36 -4.23
N LEU A 32 11.64 0.43 -3.01
CA LEU A 32 11.28 -0.76 -2.25
C LEU A 32 9.96 -1.34 -2.78
N GLY A 33 9.99 -2.61 -3.15
CA GLY A 33 8.81 -3.33 -3.61
C GLY A 33 8.86 -4.81 -3.22
N PRO A 34 7.73 -5.53 -3.34
CA PRO A 34 7.69 -6.96 -3.10
C PRO A 34 8.67 -7.70 -4.04
N VAL A 35 9.49 -8.58 -3.48
CA VAL A 35 10.42 -9.42 -4.25
C VAL A 35 10.05 -10.88 -4.06
N VAL A 36 10.00 -11.61 -5.18
CA VAL A 36 9.68 -13.04 -5.22
C VAL A 36 10.70 -13.79 -6.06
N ARG A 37 10.74 -15.12 -5.93
CA ARG A 37 11.59 -15.98 -6.77
C ARG A 37 11.10 -15.96 -8.23
N ALA A 38 12.05 -15.93 -9.17
CA ALA A 38 11.73 -16.08 -10.59
C ALA A 38 11.19 -17.48 -10.92
N GLY A 39 10.35 -17.57 -11.96
CA GLY A 39 9.76 -18.83 -12.44
C GLY A 39 8.44 -19.22 -11.78
N ASP A 40 8.00 -18.51 -10.74
CA ASP A 40 6.70 -18.69 -10.10
C ASP A 40 5.75 -17.52 -10.44
N THR A 41 5.10 -17.63 -11.59
CA THR A 41 4.19 -16.59 -12.09
C THR A 41 2.96 -16.40 -11.21
N GLN A 42 2.46 -17.47 -10.59
CA GLN A 42 1.28 -17.38 -9.72
C GLN A 42 1.61 -16.59 -8.46
N TRP A 43 2.71 -16.93 -7.79
CA TRP A 43 3.15 -16.21 -6.60
C TRP A 43 3.51 -14.75 -6.89
N PHE A 44 4.15 -14.48 -8.03
CA PHE A 44 4.38 -13.12 -8.50
C PHE A 44 3.07 -12.34 -8.67
N ASN A 45 2.06 -12.94 -9.29
CA ASN A 45 0.76 -12.29 -9.48
C ASN A 45 0.06 -12.02 -8.15
N LEU A 46 0.09 -12.95 -7.20
CA LEU A 46 -0.49 -12.75 -5.88
C LEU A 46 0.17 -11.57 -5.14
N ALA A 47 1.51 -11.52 -5.10
CA ALA A 47 2.24 -10.43 -4.46
C ALA A 47 1.95 -9.07 -5.13
N ARG A 48 1.97 -9.05 -6.46
CA ARG A 48 1.69 -7.85 -7.26
C ARG A 48 0.27 -7.32 -7.07
N TRP A 49 -0.74 -8.20 -7.14
CA TRP A 49 -2.14 -7.78 -7.02
C TRP A 49 -2.54 -7.44 -5.59
N THR A 50 -1.93 -8.09 -4.59
CA THR A 50 -2.06 -7.66 -3.18
C THR A 50 -1.66 -6.20 -3.02
N TYR A 51 -0.51 -5.82 -3.59
CA TYR A 51 -0.05 -4.43 -3.54
C TYR A 51 -1.01 -3.46 -4.24
N PHE A 52 -1.46 -3.80 -5.46
CA PHE A 52 -2.37 -2.95 -6.21
C PHE A 52 -3.76 -2.82 -5.57
N ALA A 53 -4.28 -3.86 -4.91
CA ALA A 53 -5.53 -3.75 -4.17
C ALA A 53 -5.44 -2.75 -3.02
N LEU A 54 -4.32 -2.68 -2.31
CA LEU A 54 -4.12 -1.69 -1.23
C LEU A 54 -4.15 -0.25 -1.78
N LEU A 55 -3.53 -0.03 -2.94
CA LEU A 55 -3.50 1.28 -3.60
C LEU A 55 -4.87 1.65 -4.19
N GLU A 56 -5.54 0.73 -4.88
CA GLU A 56 -6.87 0.98 -5.46
C GLU A 56 -7.93 1.19 -4.36
N ALA A 57 -7.81 0.50 -3.22
CA ALA A 57 -8.65 0.74 -2.06
C ALA A 57 -8.47 2.17 -1.50
N GLU A 58 -7.23 2.64 -1.35
CA GLU A 58 -6.95 4.03 -0.94
C GLU A 58 -7.53 5.02 -1.96
N GLU A 59 -7.29 4.78 -3.25
CA GLU A 59 -7.75 5.66 -4.32
C GLU A 59 -9.29 5.79 -4.35
N LEU A 60 -10.00 4.70 -4.06
CA LEU A 60 -11.47 4.61 -4.00
C LEU A 60 -12.06 4.98 -2.63
N GLY A 61 -11.24 5.28 -1.62
CA GLY A 61 -11.71 5.62 -0.27
C GLY A 61 -12.27 4.42 0.52
N VAL A 62 -11.89 3.20 0.16
CA VAL A 62 -12.22 1.98 0.90
C VAL A 62 -11.16 1.75 1.98
N THR A 63 -11.62 1.57 3.22
CA THR A 63 -10.77 1.45 4.43
C THR A 63 -11.17 0.20 5.21
N SER A 64 -10.33 -0.22 6.15
CA SER A 64 -10.69 -1.32 7.07
C SER A 64 -11.99 -1.05 7.85
N ALA A 65 -12.30 0.23 8.11
CA ALA A 65 -13.47 0.67 8.87
C ALA A 65 -14.78 0.65 8.07
N ASN A 66 -14.74 0.93 6.77
CA ASN A 66 -15.94 1.03 5.92
C ASN A 66 -16.09 -0.11 4.89
N VAL A 67 -15.15 -1.04 4.81
CA VAL A 67 -15.15 -2.08 3.77
C VAL A 67 -16.43 -2.94 3.76
N ASP A 68 -17.04 -3.19 4.93
CA ASP A 68 -18.30 -3.94 5.02
C ASP A 68 -19.48 -3.16 4.41
N GLU A 69 -19.52 -1.84 4.64
CA GLU A 69 -20.53 -0.94 4.06
C GLU A 69 -20.33 -0.84 2.53
N MET A 70 -19.07 -0.77 2.10
CA MET A 70 -18.71 -0.63 0.69
C MET A 70 -19.09 -1.84 -0.18
N LEU A 71 -19.41 -2.99 0.42
CA LEU A 71 -20.03 -4.13 -0.30
C LEU A 71 -21.37 -3.73 -0.96
N GLY A 72 -22.08 -2.73 -0.41
CA GLY A 72 -23.31 -2.19 -0.96
C GLY A 72 -23.14 -0.98 -1.88
N SER A 73 -21.91 -0.55 -2.17
CA SER A 73 -21.63 0.64 -3.00
C SER A 73 -22.16 0.49 -4.42
N ASP A 74 -22.71 1.55 -5.00
CA ASP A 74 -23.12 1.57 -6.42
C ASP A 74 -21.96 1.80 -7.39
N ASN A 75 -20.76 2.14 -6.90
CA ASN A 75 -19.59 2.35 -7.74
C ASN A 75 -19.06 1.01 -8.32
N PRO A 76 -19.06 0.83 -9.66
CA PRO A 76 -18.60 -0.42 -10.26
C PRO A 76 -17.14 -0.79 -9.96
N ALA A 77 -16.26 0.21 -9.74
CA ALA A 77 -14.87 -0.05 -9.37
C ALA A 77 -14.77 -0.68 -7.97
N ILE A 78 -15.56 -0.19 -7.01
CA ILE A 78 -15.64 -0.75 -5.66
C ILE A 78 -16.26 -2.15 -5.71
N LYS A 79 -17.33 -2.36 -6.49
CA LYS A 79 -17.94 -3.69 -6.65
C LYS A 79 -16.95 -4.73 -7.18
N ARG A 80 -16.12 -4.35 -8.16
CA ARG A 80 -15.06 -5.23 -8.71
C ARG A 80 -13.93 -5.47 -7.72
N LEU A 81 -13.44 -4.41 -7.05
CA LEU A 81 -12.40 -4.51 -6.03
C LEU A 81 -12.83 -5.49 -4.92
N LEU A 82 -14.07 -5.42 -4.44
CA LEU A 82 -14.54 -6.22 -3.31
C LEU A 82 -15.12 -7.58 -3.69
N GLY A 83 -15.08 -7.98 -4.97
CA GLY A 83 -15.59 -9.27 -5.42
C GLY A 83 -17.13 -9.40 -5.41
N VAL A 84 -17.82 -8.26 -5.43
CA VAL A 84 -19.29 -8.18 -5.58
C VAL A 84 -19.67 -8.35 -7.05
N GLU A 85 -18.87 -7.80 -7.96
CA GLU A 85 -19.06 -7.87 -9.41
C GLU A 85 -17.80 -8.41 -10.10
N GLY A 86 -17.98 -9.33 -11.06
CA GLY A 86 -16.86 -9.97 -11.75
C GLY A 86 -16.13 -11.01 -10.90
N ASP A 87 -15.12 -11.62 -11.49
CA ASP A 87 -14.24 -12.58 -10.80
C ASP A 87 -12.79 -12.40 -11.22
N PHE A 88 -12.04 -11.69 -10.38
CA PHE A 88 -10.60 -11.50 -10.52
C PHE A 88 -9.79 -12.49 -9.67
N GLY A 89 -10.38 -12.97 -8.57
CA GLY A 89 -9.70 -13.79 -7.57
C GLY A 89 -9.51 -15.25 -7.98
N THR A 90 -10.55 -15.89 -8.52
CA THR A 90 -10.47 -17.32 -8.88
C THR A 90 -9.40 -17.60 -9.93
N PRO A 91 -9.22 -16.79 -11.00
CA PRO A 91 -8.11 -16.95 -11.93
C PRO A 91 -6.71 -16.79 -11.30
N LEU A 92 -6.61 -16.07 -10.17
CA LEU A 92 -5.38 -15.96 -9.38
C LEU A 92 -5.18 -17.14 -8.41
N GLY A 93 -6.18 -17.98 -8.22
CA GLY A 93 -6.18 -19.11 -7.27
C GLY A 93 -6.60 -18.74 -5.85
N VAL A 94 -7.31 -17.62 -5.66
CA VAL A 94 -7.86 -17.18 -4.38
C VAL A 94 -9.38 -16.97 -4.48
N THR A 95 -10.04 -16.70 -3.37
CA THR A 95 -11.48 -16.41 -3.37
C THR A 95 -11.77 -15.08 -4.05
N LYS A 96 -12.98 -14.91 -4.59
CA LYS A 96 -13.39 -13.69 -5.28
C LYS A 96 -13.28 -12.42 -4.43
N ASP A 97 -13.41 -12.56 -3.11
CA ASP A 97 -13.37 -11.49 -2.10
C ASP A 97 -11.96 -11.24 -1.54
N TRP A 98 -10.90 -11.73 -2.21
CA TRP A 98 -9.51 -11.64 -1.75
C TRP A 98 -9.09 -10.23 -1.32
N ALA A 99 -9.44 -9.20 -2.10
CA ALA A 99 -9.08 -7.81 -1.78
C ALA A 99 -9.92 -7.27 -0.61
N TYR A 100 -11.19 -7.64 -0.51
CA TYR A 100 -12.01 -7.37 0.69
C TYR A 100 -11.33 -7.92 1.95
N GLN A 101 -10.84 -9.17 1.92
CA GLN A 101 -10.18 -9.80 3.07
C GLN A 101 -8.88 -9.06 3.46
N ILE A 102 -8.09 -8.64 2.48
CA ILE A 102 -6.88 -7.84 2.70
C ILE A 102 -7.24 -6.52 3.38
N ILE A 103 -8.15 -5.75 2.80
CA ILE A 103 -8.54 -4.43 3.30
C ILE A 103 -9.17 -4.54 4.70
N LYS A 104 -9.99 -5.57 4.93
CA LYS A 104 -10.58 -5.82 6.25
C LYS A 104 -9.53 -6.07 7.33
N THR A 105 -8.46 -6.76 6.98
CA THR A 105 -7.44 -7.20 7.94
C THR A 105 -6.36 -6.14 8.16
N VAL A 106 -5.87 -5.53 7.09
CA VAL A 106 -4.69 -4.64 7.11
C VAL A 106 -4.99 -3.22 6.63
N GLY A 107 -6.24 -2.89 6.30
CA GLY A 107 -6.59 -1.60 5.71
C GLY A 107 -6.04 -1.42 4.30
N ASN A 108 -6.22 -0.22 3.77
CA ASN A 108 -5.64 0.20 2.50
C ASN A 108 -4.16 0.64 2.66
N TYR A 109 -3.57 1.14 1.58
CA TYR A 109 -2.17 1.58 1.58
C TYR A 109 -1.91 2.74 2.56
N ALA A 110 -2.75 3.78 2.57
CA ALA A 110 -2.62 4.90 3.52
C ALA A 110 -2.69 4.42 4.97
N GLU A 111 -3.68 3.59 5.33
CA GLU A 111 -3.81 3.06 6.70
C GLU A 111 -2.55 2.30 7.15
N THR A 112 -1.94 1.55 6.22
CA THR A 112 -0.68 0.84 6.48
C THR A 112 0.51 1.78 6.57
N TYR A 113 0.58 2.80 5.71
CA TYR A 113 1.65 3.80 5.73
C TYR A 113 1.60 4.61 7.04
N ASP A 114 0.43 5.16 7.34
CA ASP A 114 0.22 6.11 8.44
C ASP A 114 0.46 5.46 9.80
N ARG A 115 0.08 4.18 9.99
CA ARG A 115 0.30 3.49 11.26
C ARG A 115 1.78 3.12 11.50
N ASN A 116 2.55 2.90 10.44
CA ASN A 116 3.88 2.29 10.55
C ASN A 116 5.02 3.29 10.39
N VAL A 117 4.90 4.21 9.43
CA VAL A 117 5.99 5.13 9.06
C VAL A 117 5.54 6.58 8.91
N GLY A 118 4.23 6.84 8.89
CA GLY A 118 3.68 8.16 8.59
C GLY A 118 4.01 9.25 9.62
N PRO A 119 3.51 10.48 9.41
CA PRO A 119 3.91 11.67 10.20
C PRO A 119 3.57 11.57 11.69
N SER A 120 2.56 10.76 12.04
CA SER A 120 2.15 10.52 13.43
C SER A 120 2.95 9.44 14.15
N THR A 121 3.92 8.82 13.47
CA THR A 121 4.79 7.79 14.04
C THR A 121 6.12 8.40 14.50
N PRO A 122 6.90 7.71 15.35
CA PRO A 122 8.27 8.12 15.67
C PRO A 122 9.21 8.23 14.45
N ILE A 123 8.86 7.61 13.31
CA ILE A 123 9.63 7.72 12.07
C ILE A 123 9.31 9.05 11.37
N GLY A 124 8.03 9.46 11.37
CA GLY A 124 7.59 10.78 10.96
C GLY A 124 7.76 11.08 9.48
N LEU A 125 7.52 10.11 8.59
CA LEU A 125 7.66 10.31 7.15
C LEU A 125 6.41 10.92 6.53
N GLU A 126 6.62 12.01 5.80
CA GLU A 126 5.62 12.51 4.85
C GLU A 126 5.48 11.58 3.65
N ARG A 127 4.29 11.55 3.04
CA ARG A 127 3.99 10.66 1.90
C ARG A 127 4.98 10.85 0.74
N GLY A 128 5.24 12.08 0.33
CA GLY A 128 6.16 12.39 -0.77
C GLY A 128 5.87 11.56 -2.03
N LEU A 129 6.88 10.87 -2.57
CA LEU A 129 6.71 9.97 -3.72
C LEU A 129 5.74 8.80 -3.45
N ASN A 130 5.54 8.41 -2.18
CA ASN A 130 4.58 7.38 -1.78
C ASN A 130 3.13 7.91 -1.72
N ALA A 131 2.86 9.16 -2.04
CA ALA A 131 1.49 9.62 -2.30
C ALA A 131 0.90 8.90 -3.52
N LEU A 132 -0.43 8.86 -3.61
CA LEU A 132 -1.09 8.40 -4.83
C LEU A 132 -0.71 9.30 -6.00
N TRP A 133 -0.73 8.74 -7.20
CA TRP A 133 -0.44 9.46 -8.44
C TRP A 133 -1.31 10.71 -8.62
N LYS A 134 -2.58 10.65 -8.19
CA LYS A 134 -3.53 11.79 -8.24
C LYS A 134 -3.20 12.91 -7.26
N ASP A 135 -2.37 12.61 -6.25
CA ASP A 135 -1.96 13.51 -5.18
C ASP A 135 -0.48 13.93 -5.32
N GLY A 136 0.09 13.78 -6.52
CA GLY A 136 1.45 14.21 -6.86
C GLY A 136 2.56 13.21 -6.54
N GLY A 137 2.22 12.00 -6.08
CA GLY A 137 3.18 10.91 -5.91
C GLY A 137 3.29 9.99 -7.13
N ILE A 138 3.87 8.81 -6.93
CA ILE A 138 4.07 7.80 -8.00
C ILE A 138 3.36 6.48 -7.74
N GLN A 139 2.55 6.39 -6.67
CA GLN A 139 1.80 5.17 -6.39
C GLN A 139 0.56 5.08 -7.30
N TYR A 140 0.59 4.11 -8.21
CA TYR A 140 -0.42 3.92 -9.25
C TYR A 140 -0.80 2.43 -9.35
N ALA A 141 -2.07 2.13 -9.13
CA ALA A 141 -2.62 0.79 -9.37
C ALA A 141 -3.17 0.68 -10.80
N PRO A 142 -2.80 -0.37 -11.56
CA PRO A 142 -3.62 -0.79 -12.68
C PRO A 142 -5.03 -1.16 -12.19
N PRO A 143 -6.09 -0.83 -12.94
CA PRO A 143 -7.46 -1.11 -12.51
C PRO A 143 -7.71 -2.61 -12.38
N ILE A 144 -8.36 -3.04 -11.29
CA ILE A 144 -8.88 -4.41 -11.14
C ILE A 144 -10.15 -4.54 -12.00
N ARG A 145 -9.98 -5.13 -13.19
CA ARG A 145 -11.03 -5.36 -14.19
C ARG A 145 -10.68 -6.51 -15.13
#